data_AF-A0A975G3J8-F1
#
_entry.id   AF-A0A975G3J8-F1
#
_cell.length_a   1.000
_cell.length_b   1.000
_cell.length_c   1.000
_cell.angle_alpha   90.00
_cell.angle_beta   90.00
_cell.angle_gamma   90.00
#
_symmetry.space_group_name_H-M   'P 1'
#
loop_
_entity.id
_entity.type
_entity.pdbx_description
1 polymer ?
#
loop_
_entity_poly.entity_id
_entity_poly.type
_entity_poly.pdbx_seq_one_letter_code
_entity_poly.pdbx_strand_id
1 'polypeptide(L)'
;MRFKPLSGIDGGKEASRWGHWMTRAATKRSLVTCAAFAAVLSEALPAQAQDVPALGETWKSTCDAQSCSIIGDIVHGEGEPSRRMSIVVTLQPGGKVASVTFRLPPDADRGEFFAVTFADTVKDASGNWTVKLVPGATRVLDVQDCSVDCLVTLPNGIVPAREGSASFDVGQAMTAHNLMPMFYFSHGQRIKAGAALFRFKAAYESARRQLP
;
A
#
# COMPACT_ATOMS: atom_id res chain seq x y z
N MET A 1 49.54 2.23 -33.21
CA MET A 1 50.64 1.26 -33.05
C MET A 1 51.18 1.36 -31.63
N ARG A 2 51.63 0.23 -31.05
CA ARG A 2 51.98 0.03 -29.63
C ARG A 2 52.83 1.16 -29.04
N PHE A 3 52.46 1.64 -27.85
CA PHE A 3 53.37 2.39 -26.97
C PHE A 3 53.65 1.57 -25.70
N LYS A 4 54.94 1.38 -25.43
CA LYS A 4 55.52 0.78 -24.21
C LYS A 4 55.30 1.70 -22.99
N PRO A 5 55.22 1.16 -21.77
CA PRO A 5 55.29 1.96 -20.56
C PRO A 5 56.76 2.26 -20.22
N LEU A 6 57.03 3.50 -19.80
CA LEU A 6 58.26 3.86 -19.10
C LEU A 6 57.97 3.89 -17.59
N SER A 7 58.74 3.08 -16.90
CA SER A 7 58.94 3.06 -15.45
C SER A 7 59.68 4.29 -14.95
N GLY A 8 59.36 4.68 -13.72
CA GLY A 8 60.31 5.32 -12.80
C GLY A 8 60.04 6.81 -12.56
N ILE A 9 59.75 7.15 -11.32
CA ILE A 9 60.70 7.83 -10.42
C ILE A 9 60.00 7.95 -9.04
N ASP A 10 60.54 7.20 -8.08
CA ASP A 10 60.43 7.49 -6.66
C ASP A 10 61.27 8.72 -6.35
N GLY A 11 60.77 9.62 -5.50
CA GLY A 11 61.62 10.65 -4.93
C GLY A 11 60.88 11.75 -4.19
N GLY A 12 60.87 11.63 -2.86
CA GLY A 12 61.21 12.78 -2.02
C GLY A 12 60.05 13.54 -1.38
N LYS A 13 59.88 13.25 -0.09
CA LYS A 13 59.26 14.10 0.94
C LYS A 13 59.82 15.53 0.89
N GLU A 14 58.98 16.55 1.08
CA GLU A 14 58.95 17.40 2.29
C GLU A 14 58.01 18.61 2.16
N ALA A 15 57.54 19.06 3.32
CA ALA A 15 57.12 20.43 3.67
C ALA A 15 55.86 20.99 2.96
N SER A 16 54.69 20.92 3.60
CA SER A 16 54.20 21.83 4.65
C SER A 16 53.45 23.06 4.11
N ARG A 17 52.24 23.22 4.65
CA ARG A 17 51.47 24.47 4.80
C ARG A 17 51.01 25.15 3.50
N TRP A 18 49.70 25.39 3.42
CA TRP A 18 49.02 26.68 3.16
C TRP A 18 47.63 26.42 2.54
N GLY A 19 46.60 26.98 3.18
CA GLY A 19 45.18 27.01 2.76
C GLY A 19 44.34 25.87 3.34
N HIS A 20 43.59 25.98 4.44
CA HIS A 20 42.66 27.03 4.88
C HIS A 20 41.75 27.53 3.76
N TRP A 21 40.44 27.40 4.01
CA TRP A 21 39.28 27.77 3.17
C TRP A 21 38.83 26.73 2.14
N MET A 22 38.14 25.69 2.60
CA MET A 22 36.88 25.35 1.93
C MET A 22 35.72 25.44 2.92
N THR A 23 35.01 26.52 2.71
CA THR A 23 33.85 27.03 3.40
C THR A 23 32.69 26.06 3.27
N ARG A 24 32.00 25.90 4.39
CA ARG A 24 30.71 25.22 4.54
C ARG A 24 29.72 25.66 3.46
N ALA A 25 29.18 24.71 2.72
CA ALA A 25 27.87 24.83 2.07
C ALA A 25 27.04 23.59 2.42
N ALA A 26 26.65 23.49 3.70
CA ALA A 26 25.59 22.60 4.12
C ALA A 26 24.27 23.21 3.62
N THR A 27 23.85 22.77 2.43
CA THR A 27 22.60 23.20 1.82
C THR A 27 21.44 22.64 2.64
N LYS A 28 20.94 23.44 3.58
CA LYS A 28 19.64 23.27 4.24
C LYS A 28 18.54 23.32 3.19
N ARG A 29 18.20 22.17 2.60
CA ARG A 29 16.97 21.99 1.80
C ARG A 29 16.44 20.58 2.03
N SER A 30 15.68 20.38 3.10
CA SER A 30 14.62 19.36 3.18
C SER A 30 13.91 19.43 4.52
N LEU A 31 13.09 20.46 4.72
CA LEU A 31 12.13 20.50 5.84
C LEU A 31 10.78 21.11 5.41
N VAL A 32 10.53 21.25 4.11
CA VAL A 32 9.32 21.91 3.57
C VAL A 32 8.33 20.92 2.93
N THR A 33 8.62 19.61 2.93
CA THR A 33 7.80 18.63 2.18
C THR A 33 6.75 17.87 3.02
N CYS A 34 6.71 18.03 4.36
CA CYS A 34 5.69 17.35 5.17
C CYS A 34 4.37 18.15 5.33
N ALA A 35 4.40 19.48 5.25
CA ALA A 35 3.20 20.30 5.48
C ALA A 35 2.24 20.32 4.27
N ALA A 36 2.74 20.12 3.05
CA ALA A 36 1.92 20.14 1.84
C ALA A 36 1.04 18.88 1.68
N PHE A 37 1.41 17.74 2.27
CA PHE A 37 0.62 16.50 2.14
C PHE A 37 -0.64 16.51 3.02
N ALA A 38 -0.63 17.23 4.14
CA ALA A 38 -1.80 17.36 5.02
C ALA A 38 -2.85 18.33 4.46
N ALA A 39 -2.43 19.36 3.72
CA ALA A 39 -3.35 20.35 3.14
C ALA A 39 -4.16 19.80 1.95
N VAL A 40 -3.57 18.91 1.14
CA VAL A 40 -4.26 18.30 -0.02
C VAL A 40 -5.38 17.33 0.39
N LEU A 41 -5.37 16.83 1.63
CA LEU A 41 -6.45 15.98 2.16
C LEU A 41 -7.61 16.78 2.77
N SER A 42 -7.46 18.09 2.97
CA SER A 42 -8.42 18.91 3.72
C SER A 42 -9.28 19.84 2.87
N GLU A 43 -9.02 19.96 1.57
CA GLU A 43 -9.90 20.65 0.64
C GLU A 43 -11.10 19.77 0.27
N ALA A 44 -12.17 19.98 1.04
CA ALA A 44 -13.57 19.87 0.64
C ALA A 44 -13.91 18.70 -0.31
N LEU A 45 -14.09 17.50 0.25
CA LEU A 45 -15.07 16.58 -0.31
C LEU A 45 -16.45 17.24 -0.13
N PRO A 46 -17.15 17.67 -1.20
CA PRO A 46 -18.53 18.10 -1.06
C PRO A 46 -19.32 16.95 -0.43
N ALA A 47 -20.17 17.28 0.55
CA ALA A 47 -21.03 16.34 1.29
C ALA A 47 -22.13 15.68 0.42
N GLN A 48 -21.91 15.61 -0.89
CA GLN A 48 -22.69 14.73 -1.74
C GLN A 48 -22.06 13.36 -1.60
N ALA A 49 -22.80 12.44 -0.97
CA ALA A 49 -22.59 11.02 -1.12
C ALA A 49 -22.67 10.72 -2.62
N GLN A 50 -21.54 10.88 -3.32
CA GLN A 50 -21.36 10.33 -4.65
C GLN A 50 -21.58 8.84 -4.45
N ASP A 51 -22.58 8.30 -5.14
CA ASP A 51 -22.94 6.89 -5.14
C ASP A 51 -21.66 6.07 -5.10
N VAL A 52 -21.36 5.49 -3.94
CA VAL A 52 -20.30 4.49 -3.86
C VAL A 52 -20.89 3.35 -4.69
N PRO A 53 -20.35 3.07 -5.89
CA PRO A 53 -20.94 2.09 -6.78
C PRO A 53 -21.14 0.81 -5.98
N ALA A 54 -22.29 0.18 -6.16
CA ALA A 54 -22.64 -1.05 -5.47
C ALA A 54 -21.43 -1.98 -5.53
N LEU A 55 -20.79 -2.17 -4.38
CA LEU A 55 -19.55 -2.91 -4.27
C LEU A 55 -19.87 -4.36 -4.65
N GLY A 56 -19.64 -4.69 -5.91
CA GLY A 56 -19.85 -6.01 -6.52
C GLY A 56 -18.83 -7.00 -5.99
N GLU A 57 -18.83 -7.19 -4.68
CA GLU A 57 -17.82 -7.93 -3.95
C GLU A 57 -18.30 -9.34 -3.67
N THR A 58 -17.50 -10.31 -4.11
CA THR A 58 -17.66 -11.70 -3.68
C THR A 58 -16.43 -12.10 -2.89
N TRP A 59 -16.65 -12.64 -1.69
CA TRP A 59 -15.60 -13.22 -0.86
C TRP A 59 -15.79 -14.72 -0.81
N LYS A 60 -14.78 -15.48 -1.24
CA LYS A 60 -14.81 -16.95 -1.25
C LYS A 60 -13.57 -17.50 -0.56
N SER A 61 -13.76 -18.50 0.29
CA SER A 61 -12.66 -19.22 0.94
C SER A 61 -12.52 -20.62 0.33
N THR A 62 -11.30 -20.99 -0.04
CA THR A 62 -10.93 -22.36 -0.45
C THR A 62 -9.84 -22.85 0.49
N CYS A 63 -10.01 -24.04 1.06
CA CYS A 63 -9.09 -24.60 2.04
C CYS A 63 -8.54 -25.95 1.56
N ASP A 64 -7.29 -26.22 1.92
CA ASP A 64 -6.66 -27.54 1.87
C ASP A 64 -6.15 -27.93 3.27
N ALA A 65 -5.37 -29.01 3.36
CA ALA A 65 -4.86 -29.52 4.65
C ALA A 65 -3.85 -28.58 5.34
N GLN A 66 -3.25 -27.63 4.63
CA GLN A 66 -2.15 -26.81 5.11
C GLN A 66 -2.50 -25.32 5.12
N SER A 67 -3.47 -24.88 4.34
CA SER A 67 -3.78 -23.47 4.16
C SER A 67 -5.23 -23.22 3.76
N CYS A 68 -5.66 -21.97 3.94
CA CYS A 68 -6.89 -21.47 3.33
C CYS A 68 -6.58 -20.19 2.55
N SER A 69 -7.13 -20.06 1.35
CA SER A 69 -7.10 -18.83 0.56
C SER A 69 -8.49 -18.20 0.54
N ILE A 70 -8.57 -16.93 0.93
CA ILE A 70 -9.79 -16.11 0.90
C ILE A 70 -9.61 -15.08 -0.20
N ILE A 71 -10.46 -15.13 -1.22
CA ILE A 71 -10.38 -14.27 -2.40
C ILE A 71 -11.57 -13.33 -2.41
N GLY A 72 -11.29 -12.02 -2.47
CA GLY A 72 -12.26 -10.94 -2.64
C GLY A 72 -12.08 -10.29 -4.01
N ASP A 73 -13.06 -10.42 -4.91
CA ASP A 73 -13.07 -9.66 -6.17
C ASP A 73 -13.75 -8.31 -5.96
N ILE A 74 -13.10 -7.24 -6.43
CA ILE A 74 -13.57 -5.86 -6.34
C ILE A 74 -13.69 -5.32 -7.76
N VAL A 75 -14.91 -5.09 -8.18
CA VAL A 75 -15.22 -4.50 -9.49
C VAL A 75 -15.36 -3.00 -9.32
N HIS A 76 -14.72 -2.23 -10.21
CA HIS A 76 -14.84 -0.79 -10.21
C HIS A 76 -15.38 -0.27 -11.55
N GLY A 77 -16.23 0.76 -11.48
CA GLY A 77 -16.87 1.41 -12.63
C GLY A 77 -18.15 0.73 -13.10
N GLU A 78 -19.13 1.54 -13.52
CA GLU A 78 -20.24 1.09 -14.36
C GLU A 78 -19.79 1.20 -15.82
N GLY A 79 -19.53 0.07 -16.49
CA GLY A 79 -19.11 0.03 -17.90
C GLY A 79 -18.05 -1.02 -18.19
N GLU A 80 -18.12 -1.62 -19.39
CA GLU A 80 -17.16 -2.62 -19.89
C GLU A 80 -15.90 -1.94 -20.50
N PRO A 81 -14.71 -2.55 -20.34
CA PRO A 81 -14.47 -3.75 -19.54
C PRO A 81 -14.40 -3.38 -18.07
N SER A 82 -15.17 -4.12 -17.25
CA SER A 82 -15.14 -3.98 -15.80
C SER A 82 -13.72 -4.25 -15.29
N ARG A 83 -13.02 -3.19 -14.89
CA ARG A 83 -11.67 -3.34 -14.34
C ARG A 83 -11.80 -3.99 -12.96
N ARG A 84 -11.10 -5.11 -12.79
CA ARG A 84 -11.19 -5.95 -11.60
C ARG A 84 -9.90 -5.85 -10.81
N MET A 85 -10.04 -5.52 -9.54
CA MET A 85 -9.01 -5.71 -8.53
C MET A 85 -9.37 -6.95 -7.71
N SER A 86 -8.41 -7.70 -7.21
CA SER A 86 -8.69 -8.78 -6.25
C SER A 86 -7.77 -8.69 -5.03
N ILE A 87 -8.28 -9.17 -3.90
CA ILE A 87 -7.53 -9.33 -2.66
C ILE A 87 -7.50 -10.81 -2.36
N VAL A 88 -6.31 -11.35 -2.12
CA VAL A 88 -6.10 -12.74 -1.71
C VAL A 88 -5.47 -12.72 -0.32
N VAL A 89 -6.17 -13.28 0.66
CA VAL A 89 -5.65 -13.48 2.02
C VAL A 89 -5.41 -14.96 2.22
N THR A 90 -4.16 -15.34 2.47
CA THR A 90 -3.79 -16.73 2.75
C THR A 90 -3.59 -16.91 4.25
N LEU A 91 -4.20 -17.95 4.80
CA LEU A 91 -4.08 -18.37 6.19
C LEU A 91 -3.25 -19.66 6.27
N GLN A 92 -2.41 -19.76 7.29
CA GLN A 92 -1.65 -20.96 7.66
C GLN A 92 -2.28 -21.64 8.90
N PRO A 93 -1.82 -22.84 9.31
CA PRO A 93 -2.38 -23.56 10.46
C PRO A 93 -2.42 -22.68 11.73
N GLY A 94 -3.46 -22.88 12.55
CA GLY A 94 -3.79 -21.98 13.66
C GLY A 94 -4.42 -20.64 13.23
N GLY A 95 -4.82 -20.49 11.96
CA GLY A 95 -5.58 -19.34 11.48
C GLY A 95 -4.80 -18.03 11.30
N LYS A 96 -3.47 -18.09 11.37
CA LYS A 96 -2.62 -16.89 11.22
C LYS A 96 -2.56 -16.47 9.75
N VAL A 97 -2.50 -15.17 9.50
CA VAL A 97 -2.32 -14.64 8.15
C VAL A 97 -0.89 -14.92 7.69
N ALA A 98 -0.75 -15.67 6.60
CA ALA A 98 0.53 -15.96 5.94
C ALA A 98 0.88 -14.90 4.89
N SER A 99 -0.13 -14.38 4.17
CA SER A 99 0.07 -13.28 3.22
C SER A 99 -1.23 -12.54 2.93
N VAL A 100 -1.09 -11.27 2.55
CA VAL A 100 -2.15 -10.49 1.90
C VAL A 100 -1.60 -10.02 0.55
N THR A 101 -2.26 -10.41 -0.53
CA THR A 101 -1.87 -10.03 -1.90
C THR A 101 -2.99 -9.23 -2.54
N PHE A 102 -2.66 -8.04 -3.02
CA PHE A 102 -3.52 -7.25 -3.89
C PHE A 102 -3.11 -7.49 -5.34
N ARG A 103 -4.09 -7.77 -6.20
CA ARG A 103 -3.91 -7.85 -7.65
C ARG A 103 -4.65 -6.67 -8.27
N LEU A 104 -3.88 -5.69 -8.72
CA LEU A 104 -4.34 -4.53 -9.45
C LEU A 104 -4.41 -4.87 -10.95
N PRO A 105 -5.26 -4.15 -11.71
CA PRO A 105 -5.28 -4.28 -13.17
C PRO A 105 -3.89 -4.08 -13.82
N PRO A 106 -3.62 -4.73 -14.98
CA PRO A 106 -2.35 -4.63 -15.69
C PRO A 106 -1.97 -3.21 -16.15
N ASP A 107 -2.96 -2.33 -16.28
CA ASP A 107 -2.80 -0.93 -16.67
C ASP A 107 -2.60 0.01 -15.47
N ALA A 108 -2.29 -0.53 -14.28
CA ALA A 108 -1.88 0.29 -13.14
C ALA A 108 -0.44 0.83 -13.33
N ASP A 109 -0.24 2.09 -12.95
CA ASP A 109 1.01 2.82 -13.16
C ASP A 109 2.07 2.38 -12.14
N ARG A 110 3.09 1.63 -12.60
CA ARG A 110 4.13 1.02 -11.74
C ARG A 110 5.01 2.00 -10.95
N GLY A 111 5.12 3.24 -11.42
CA GLY A 111 5.90 4.30 -10.78
C GLY A 111 5.11 5.09 -9.73
N GLU A 112 3.80 4.86 -9.65
CA GLU A 112 2.90 5.51 -8.73
C GLU A 112 2.57 4.59 -7.55
N PHE A 113 2.02 5.17 -6.49
CA PHE A 113 1.74 4.43 -5.28
C PHE A 113 0.39 3.72 -5.31
N PHE A 114 0.32 2.56 -4.63
CA PHE A 114 -0.93 1.96 -4.20
C PHE A 114 -1.15 2.31 -2.72
N ALA A 115 -2.30 2.88 -2.37
CA ALA A 115 -2.64 3.20 -0.99
C ALA A 115 -3.85 2.40 -0.52
N VAL A 116 -3.75 1.88 0.71
CA VAL A 116 -4.87 1.27 1.44
C VAL A 116 -5.12 2.11 2.69
N THR A 117 -6.38 2.25 3.06
CA THR A 117 -6.77 2.82 4.36
C THR A 117 -7.91 2.01 4.95
N PHE A 118 -8.25 2.26 6.21
CA PHE A 118 -9.32 1.59 6.90
C PHE A 118 -10.30 2.60 7.45
N ALA A 119 -11.58 2.24 7.43
CA ALA A 119 -12.64 3.09 7.91
C ALA A 119 -13.72 2.27 8.60
N ASP A 120 -14.44 2.94 9.51
CA ASP A 120 -15.59 2.38 10.20
C ASP A 120 -16.85 3.17 9.87
N THR A 121 -17.97 2.46 9.86
CA THR A 121 -19.31 3.05 9.77
C THR A 121 -19.78 3.37 11.18
N VAL A 122 -20.05 4.64 11.47
CA VAL A 122 -20.50 5.12 12.79
C VAL A 122 -21.78 5.92 12.63
N LYS A 123 -22.63 5.98 13.66
CA LYS A 123 -23.76 6.91 13.69
C LYS A 123 -23.31 8.25 14.26
N ASP A 124 -23.68 9.34 13.60
CA ASP A 124 -23.51 10.69 14.14
C ASP A 124 -24.51 10.99 15.27
N ALA A 125 -24.40 12.18 15.87
CA ALA A 125 -25.30 12.60 16.95
C ALA A 125 -26.78 12.71 16.52
N SER A 126 -27.03 12.83 15.22
CA SER A 126 -28.36 12.90 14.62
C SER A 126 -28.91 11.52 14.22
N GLY A 127 -28.14 10.45 14.44
CA GLY A 127 -28.50 9.08 14.10
C GLY A 127 -28.22 8.66 12.65
N ASN A 128 -27.61 9.53 11.84
CA ASN A 128 -27.25 9.21 10.46
C ASN A 128 -25.96 8.38 10.42
N TRP A 129 -25.88 7.43 9.49
CA TRP A 129 -24.65 6.69 9.24
C TRP A 129 -23.63 7.56 8.51
N THR A 130 -22.40 7.57 8.99
CA THR A 130 -21.25 8.22 8.37
C THR A 130 -20.04 7.28 8.35
N VAL A 131 -19.10 7.54 7.46
CA VAL A 131 -17.83 6.81 7.35
C VAL A 131 -16.73 7.62 8.03
N LYS A 132 -16.03 7.00 8.97
CA LYS A 132 -14.92 7.61 9.70
C LYS A 132 -13.62 6.86 9.40
N LEU A 133 -12.62 7.57 8.87
CA LEU A 133 -11.29 7.02 8.67
C LEU A 133 -10.64 6.67 10.02
N VAL A 134 -9.95 5.54 10.06
CA VAL A 134 -9.19 5.08 11.23
C VAL A 134 -7.85 5.82 11.28
N PRO A 135 -7.58 6.61 12.33
CA PRO A 135 -6.32 7.35 12.44
C PRO A 135 -5.11 6.41 12.38
N GLY A 136 -4.12 6.77 11.56
CA GLY A 136 -2.88 6.00 11.44
C GLY A 136 -3.01 4.66 10.73
N ALA A 137 -4.15 4.34 10.10
CA ALA A 137 -4.36 3.08 9.35
C ALA A 137 -4.15 3.20 7.84
N THR A 138 -3.66 4.34 7.34
CA THR A 138 -3.32 4.52 5.92
C THR A 138 -1.92 4.00 5.63
N ARG A 139 -1.76 3.14 4.62
CA ARG A 139 -0.46 2.62 4.17
C ARG A 139 -0.29 2.82 2.68
N VAL A 140 0.92 3.24 2.32
CA VAL A 140 1.39 3.39 0.94
C VAL A 140 2.26 2.17 0.65
N LEU A 141 1.94 1.45 -0.40
CA LEU A 141 2.52 0.17 -0.78
C LEU A 141 3.12 0.30 -2.19
N ASP A 142 4.27 -0.33 -2.38
CA ASP A 142 4.95 -0.35 -3.67
C ASP A 142 4.42 -1.51 -4.51
N VAL A 143 4.15 -1.25 -5.79
CA VAL A 143 3.76 -2.27 -6.76
C VAL A 143 5.01 -3.04 -7.20
N GLN A 144 4.99 -4.37 -7.07
CA GLN A 144 6.19 -5.22 -7.16
C GLN A 144 6.40 -5.83 -8.56
N ASP A 145 5.37 -6.48 -9.11
CA ASP A 145 5.41 -7.16 -10.42
C ASP A 145 4.17 -6.74 -11.22
N CYS A 146 4.30 -6.47 -12.53
CA CYS A 146 3.14 -6.36 -13.41
C CYS A 146 3.29 -7.06 -14.76
N SER A 147 3.92 -8.22 -14.79
CA SER A 147 4.06 -9.04 -16.00
C SER A 147 2.72 -9.43 -16.63
N VAL A 148 1.75 -9.82 -15.80
CA VAL A 148 0.36 -10.15 -16.19
C VAL A 148 -0.63 -9.32 -15.40
N ASP A 149 -0.50 -9.31 -14.07
CA ASP A 149 -1.27 -8.47 -13.15
C ASP A 149 -0.30 -7.66 -12.30
N CYS A 150 -0.70 -6.46 -11.87
CA CYS A 150 0.08 -5.66 -10.95
C CYS A 150 -0.08 -6.17 -9.50
N LEU A 151 0.97 -6.70 -8.90
CA LEU A 151 0.93 -7.37 -7.60
C LEU A 151 1.53 -6.51 -6.49
N VAL A 152 0.86 -6.53 -5.34
CA VAL A 152 1.39 -6.06 -4.05
C VAL A 152 1.22 -7.20 -3.05
N THR A 153 2.32 -7.82 -2.63
CA THR A 153 2.29 -8.91 -1.64
C THR A 153 2.90 -8.48 -0.32
N LEU A 154 2.15 -8.70 0.76
CA LEU A 154 2.53 -8.42 2.14
C LEU A 154 2.74 -9.73 2.89
N PRO A 155 3.99 -10.14 3.14
CA PRO A 155 4.30 -11.32 3.95
C PRO A 155 3.72 -11.15 5.36
N ASN A 156 3.06 -12.19 5.86
CA ASN A 156 2.32 -12.20 7.13
C ASN A 156 1.26 -11.09 7.25
N GLY A 157 0.85 -10.48 6.14
CA GLY A 157 -0.03 -9.31 6.14
C GLY A 157 0.61 -8.04 6.71
N ILE A 158 1.93 -8.00 6.88
CA ILE A 158 2.63 -6.89 7.53
C ILE A 158 3.21 -5.93 6.50
N VAL A 159 2.94 -4.64 6.69
CA VAL A 159 3.70 -3.55 6.09
C VAL A 159 4.86 -3.22 7.03
N PRO A 160 6.12 -3.36 6.59
CA PRO A 160 7.26 -3.06 7.44
C PRO A 160 7.31 -1.56 7.77
N ALA A 161 7.93 -1.24 8.92
CA ALA A 161 8.17 0.14 9.31
C ALA A 161 9.00 0.87 8.23
N ARG A 162 8.57 2.08 7.86
CA ARG A 162 9.37 3.04 7.08
C ARG A 162 9.76 4.21 7.98
N GLU A 163 10.76 4.99 7.60
CA GLU A 163 11.24 6.14 8.37
C GLU A 163 10.07 7.02 8.89
N GLY A 164 9.95 7.14 10.21
CA GLY A 164 8.87 7.90 10.86
C GLY A 164 7.53 7.17 11.01
N SER A 165 7.45 5.86 10.71
CA SER A 165 6.22 5.06 10.81
C SER A 165 6.45 3.70 11.49
N ALA A 166 5.47 3.25 12.28
CA ALA A 166 5.46 1.91 12.83
C ALA A 166 5.02 0.87 11.76
N SER A 167 5.44 -0.38 11.95
CA SER A 167 4.90 -1.52 11.20
C SER A 167 3.38 -1.60 11.34
N PHE A 168 2.71 -2.20 10.37
CA PHE A 168 1.26 -2.28 10.36
C PHE A 168 0.76 -3.61 9.85
N ASP A 169 -0.16 -4.20 10.59
CA ASP A 169 -0.78 -5.47 10.24
C ASP A 169 -2.08 -5.22 9.48
N VAL A 170 -2.02 -5.37 8.16
CA VAL A 170 -3.16 -5.25 7.25
C VAL A 170 -4.15 -6.38 7.49
N GLY A 171 -3.68 -7.59 7.78
CA GLY A 171 -4.55 -8.73 8.08
C GLY A 171 -5.40 -8.50 9.34
N GLN A 172 -4.77 -8.00 10.40
CA GLN A 172 -5.45 -7.58 11.62
C GLN A 172 -6.44 -6.44 11.34
N ALA A 173 -6.03 -5.40 10.60
CA ALA A 173 -6.90 -4.27 10.27
C ALA A 173 -8.15 -4.70 9.47
N MET A 174 -8.01 -5.65 8.54
CA MET A 174 -9.13 -6.21 7.77
C MET A 174 -10.16 -6.93 8.66
N THR A 175 -9.73 -7.54 9.78
CA THR A 175 -10.65 -8.17 10.74
C THR A 175 -11.22 -7.18 11.76
N ALA A 176 -10.50 -6.08 12.04
CA ALA A 176 -10.92 -5.05 12.99
C ALA A 176 -11.96 -4.08 12.41
N HIS A 177 -11.83 -3.64 11.15
CA HIS A 177 -12.61 -2.51 10.61
C HIS A 177 -13.69 -2.91 9.61
N ASN A 178 -14.59 -2.00 9.27
CA ASN A 178 -15.74 -2.30 8.41
C ASN A 178 -15.49 -2.09 6.92
N LEU A 179 -14.62 -1.14 6.58
CA LEU A 179 -14.33 -0.74 5.21
C LEU A 179 -12.81 -0.65 4.98
N MET A 180 -12.40 -0.94 3.75
CA MET A 180 -11.04 -0.74 3.28
C MET A 180 -11.05 0.05 1.96
N PRO A 181 -11.03 1.39 2.00
CA PRO A 181 -10.84 2.19 0.80
C PRO A 181 -9.41 2.02 0.25
N MET A 182 -9.31 2.01 -1.08
CA MET A 182 -8.08 1.78 -1.81
C MET A 182 -7.93 2.78 -2.95
N PHE A 183 -6.69 3.15 -3.26
CA PHE A 183 -6.36 4.13 -4.29
C PHE A 183 -5.14 3.67 -5.07
N TYR A 184 -5.17 3.82 -6.39
CA TYR A 184 -4.02 3.62 -7.27
C TYR A 184 -4.14 4.52 -8.50
N PHE A 185 -3.11 4.53 -9.34
CA PHE A 185 -3.12 5.28 -10.60
C PHE A 185 -3.14 4.33 -11.80
N SER A 186 -3.85 4.74 -12.85
CA SER A 186 -3.85 4.07 -14.16
C SER A 186 -3.95 5.12 -15.24
N HIS A 187 -2.99 5.14 -16.17
CA HIS A 187 -2.90 6.15 -17.22
C HIS A 187 -2.91 7.59 -16.68
N GLY A 188 -2.24 7.83 -15.54
CA GLY A 188 -2.19 9.12 -14.86
C GLY A 188 -3.49 9.53 -14.18
N GLN A 189 -4.52 8.68 -14.19
CA GLN A 189 -5.78 8.93 -13.49
C GLN A 189 -5.82 8.19 -12.15
N ARG A 190 -6.25 8.91 -11.10
CA ARG A 190 -6.48 8.32 -9.78
C ARG A 190 -7.75 7.47 -9.81
N ILE A 191 -7.58 6.18 -9.61
CA ILE A 191 -8.67 5.21 -9.45
C ILE A 191 -8.97 5.02 -7.96
N LYS A 192 -10.26 4.96 -7.63
CA LYS A 192 -10.75 4.68 -6.28
C LYS A 192 -11.45 3.33 -6.29
N ALA A 193 -11.13 2.49 -5.30
CA ALA A 193 -11.79 1.23 -5.06
C ALA A 193 -12.10 1.10 -3.56
N GLY A 194 -12.93 0.13 -3.20
CA GLY A 194 -13.27 -0.14 -1.80
C GLY A 194 -13.57 -1.60 -1.59
N ALA A 195 -13.37 -2.06 -0.35
CA ALA A 195 -13.84 -3.35 0.11
C ALA A 195 -14.75 -3.18 1.34
N ALA A 196 -15.90 -3.84 1.35
CA ALA A 196 -16.74 -4.01 2.52
C ALA A 196 -16.33 -5.29 3.28
N LEU A 197 -15.73 -5.10 4.45
CA LEU A 197 -15.02 -6.18 5.15
C LEU A 197 -15.93 -7.13 5.94
N PHE A 198 -17.22 -6.86 6.07
CA PHE A 198 -18.14 -7.75 6.81
C PHE A 198 -18.24 -9.14 6.17
N ARG A 199 -18.21 -9.23 4.83
CA ARG A 199 -18.21 -10.50 4.09
C ARG A 199 -16.86 -11.20 4.20
N PHE A 200 -15.76 -10.44 4.16
CA PHE A 200 -14.42 -10.96 4.44
C PHE A 200 -14.36 -11.59 5.83
N LYS A 201 -14.83 -10.92 6.88
CA LYS A 201 -14.82 -11.44 8.26
C LYS A 201 -15.56 -12.77 8.38
N ALA A 202 -16.72 -12.90 7.72
CA ALA A 202 -17.45 -14.17 7.69
C ALA A 202 -16.67 -15.30 7.00
N ALA A 203 -16.04 -15.00 5.85
CA ALA A 203 -15.19 -15.96 5.14
C ALA A 203 -13.92 -16.32 5.94
N TYR A 204 -13.33 -15.34 6.61
CA TYR A 204 -12.16 -15.49 7.48
C TYR A 204 -12.44 -16.41 8.66
N GLU A 205 -13.54 -16.19 9.38
CA GLU A 205 -13.95 -17.07 10.49
C GLU A 205 -14.29 -18.49 10.02
N SER A 206 -14.90 -18.62 8.84
CA SER A 206 -15.18 -19.93 8.24
C SER A 206 -13.89 -20.68 7.90
N ALA A 207 -12.93 -20.01 7.27
CA ALA A 207 -11.63 -20.56 6.92
C ALA A 207 -10.81 -20.93 8.17
N ARG A 208 -10.80 -20.06 9.19
CA ARG A 208 -10.09 -20.29 10.44
C ARG A 208 -10.55 -21.55 11.17
N ARG A 209 -11.84 -21.87 11.14
CA ARG A 209 -12.39 -23.10 11.75
C ARG A 209 -12.05 -24.39 10.99
N GLN A 210 -11.64 -24.29 9.73
CA GLN A 210 -11.26 -25.44 8.90
C GLN A 210 -9.79 -25.80 9.04
N LEU A 211 -8.97 -24.88 9.56
CA LEU A 211 -7.55 -25.11 9.78
C LEU A 211 -7.30 -25.83 11.11
N PRO A 212 -6.37 -26.79 11.14
CA PRO A 212 -5.96 -27.46 12.37
C PRO A 212 -5.19 -26.55 13.33
#